data_AF-A0AAJ2UER2-F1
#
_entry.id   AF-A0AAJ2UER2-F1
#
_cell.length_a   1.000
_cell.length_b   1.000
_cell.length_c   1.000
_cell.angle_alpha   90.00
_cell.angle_beta   90.00
_cell.angle_gamma   90.00
#
_symmetry.space_group_name_H-M   'P 1'
#
loop_
_entity.id
_entity.type
_entity.pdbx_description
1 polymer ?
#
loop_
_entity_poly.entity_id
_entity_poly.type
_entity_poly.pdbx_seq_one_letter_code
_entity_poly.pdbx_strand_id
1 'polypeptide(L)'
;MVRFAIGPWLIFNHFGGIDIIYFGHFVLFLASVIYIFSFLGFRYLFIKIFKNFAKIKRFIILSLIVSTLTTSLMMTFLNGVLILPVYLKLFKAISSVSLDLVYKGWDDIQKKFLGTENFSYWSFIFSVFIPFNLANFAIQSILAFPIYMIIEHFHKNKTLN
;
A
#
# COMPACT_ATOMS: atom_id res chain seq x y z
N MET A 1 -6.03 8.12 4.20
CA MET A 1 -6.43 9.21 5.13
C MET A 1 -6.16 8.87 6.61
N VAL A 2 -6.34 7.64 7.11
CA VAL A 2 -5.99 7.29 8.51
C VAL A 2 -4.48 7.41 8.79
N ARG A 3 -3.63 7.11 7.79
CA ARG A 3 -2.17 7.38 7.84
C ARG A 3 -1.81 8.87 7.91
N PHE A 4 -2.72 9.79 7.57
CA PHE A 4 -2.55 11.24 7.69
C PHE A 4 -2.86 11.75 9.11
N ALA A 5 -3.70 11.03 9.87
CA ALA A 5 -4.03 11.39 11.24
C ALA A 5 -3.02 10.83 12.26
N ILE A 6 -2.54 9.61 12.05
CA ILE A 6 -1.72 8.89 13.07
C ILE A 6 -0.22 8.91 12.73
N GLY A 7 0.14 8.84 11.45
CA GLY A 7 1.56 8.76 11.02
C GLY A 7 2.34 10.05 11.27
N PRO A 8 1.82 11.22 10.86
CA PRO A 8 2.49 12.48 11.10
C PRO A 8 2.40 12.92 12.57
N TRP A 9 1.28 12.71 13.27
CA TRP A 9 1.10 13.25 14.63
C TRP A 9 1.99 12.58 15.70
N LEU A 10 2.33 11.29 15.52
CA LEU A 10 3.32 10.62 16.37
C LEU A 10 4.78 11.02 16.07
N ILE A 11 5.06 11.55 14.87
CA ILE A 11 6.43 11.87 14.41
C ILE A 11 6.74 13.37 14.51
N PHE A 12 5.73 14.24 14.40
CA PHE A 12 5.90 15.70 14.32
C PHE A 12 6.59 16.32 15.53
N ASN A 13 6.52 15.69 16.71
CA ASN A 13 6.95 16.35 17.94
C ASN A 13 8.24 15.83 18.58
N HIS A 14 8.85 14.71 18.14
CA HIS A 14 9.97 14.16 18.92
C HIS A 14 11.14 13.47 18.19
N PHE A 15 11.02 12.89 16.98
CA PHE A 15 12.11 12.03 16.46
C PHE A 15 12.37 11.98 14.95
N GLY A 16 11.60 12.66 14.09
CA GLY A 16 11.71 12.47 12.63
C GLY A 16 12.27 13.66 11.86
N GLY A 17 13.51 13.57 11.37
CA GLY A 17 14.06 14.54 10.42
C GLY A 17 13.29 14.58 9.10
N ILE A 18 13.51 15.62 8.28
CA ILE A 18 12.78 15.88 7.02
C ILE A 18 12.80 14.68 6.05
N ASP A 19 13.86 13.87 6.10
CA ASP A 19 14.04 12.67 5.27
C ASP A 19 12.97 11.59 5.51
N ILE A 20 12.52 11.43 6.76
CA ILE A 20 11.47 10.46 7.13
C ILE A 20 10.14 10.85 6.47
N ILE A 21 9.87 12.15 6.41
CA ILE A 21 8.65 12.69 5.79
C ILE A 21 8.70 12.46 4.28
N TYR A 22 9.80 12.81 3.62
CA TYR A 22 9.95 12.59 2.16
C TYR A 22 9.86 11.11 1.79
N PHE A 23 10.49 10.24 2.59
CA PHE A 23 10.42 8.80 2.36
C PHE A 23 8.98 8.28 2.51
N GLY A 24 8.22 8.77 3.50
CA GLY A 24 6.80 8.46 3.65
C GLY A 24 5.96 8.85 2.43
N HIS A 25 6.20 10.03 1.86
CA HIS A 25 5.54 10.48 0.63
C HIS A 25 5.94 9.63 -0.58
N PHE A 26 7.22 9.28 -0.71
CA PHE A 26 7.69 8.39 -1.76
C PHE A 26 7.00 7.02 -1.69
N VAL A 27 6.86 6.44 -0.49
CA VAL A 27 6.16 5.16 -0.30
C VAL A 27 4.69 5.26 -0.69
N LEU A 28 4.01 6.38 -0.40
CA LEU A 28 2.62 6.61 -0.81
C LEU A 28 2.49 6.75 -2.33
N PHE A 29 3.42 7.45 -2.96
CA PHE A 29 3.48 7.56 -4.41
C PHE A 29 3.69 6.19 -5.06
N LEU A 30 4.68 5.43 -4.59
CA LEU A 30 4.96 4.08 -5.06
C LEU A 30 3.75 3.15 -4.91
N ALA A 31 3.11 3.15 -3.75
CA ALA A 31 1.87 2.42 -3.48
C ALA A 31 0.75 2.77 -4.48
N SER A 32 0.58 4.07 -4.76
CA SER A 32 -0.44 4.55 -5.70
C SER A 32 -0.14 4.12 -7.13
N VAL A 33 1.13 4.17 -7.53
CA VAL A 33 1.59 3.71 -8.84
C VAL A 33 1.32 2.22 -9.03
N ILE A 34 1.70 1.39 -8.04
CA ILE A 34 1.43 -0.06 -8.07
C ILE A 34 -0.07 -0.33 -8.18
N TYR A 35 -0.89 0.39 -7.41
CA TYR A 35 -2.34 0.27 -7.46
C TYR A 35 -2.93 0.59 -8.83
N ILE A 36 -2.53 1.72 -9.42
CA ILE A 36 -3.03 2.16 -10.74
C ILE A 36 -2.64 1.15 -11.82
N PHE A 37 -1.39 0.70 -11.84
CA PHE A 37 -0.94 -0.30 -12.81
C PHE A 37 -1.65 -1.64 -12.62
N SER A 38 -1.86 -2.08 -11.39
CA SER A 38 -2.63 -3.29 -11.08
C SER A 38 -4.06 -3.18 -11.62
N PHE A 39 -4.71 -2.04 -11.37
CA PHE A 39 -6.09 -1.80 -11.84
C PHE A 39 -6.20 -1.80 -13.35
N LEU A 40 -5.35 -1.04 -14.04
CA LEU A 40 -5.36 -1.00 -15.49
C LEU A 40 -5.03 -2.37 -16.10
N GLY A 41 -4.06 -3.08 -15.51
CA GLY A 41 -3.68 -4.43 -15.92
C GLY A 41 -4.83 -5.44 -15.79
N PHE A 42 -5.44 -5.55 -14.61
CA PHE A 42 -6.56 -6.47 -14.40
C PHE A 42 -7.79 -6.11 -15.22
N ARG A 43 -8.08 -4.81 -15.38
CA ARG A 43 -9.15 -4.35 -16.25
C ARG A 43 -8.94 -4.80 -17.69
N TYR A 44 -7.73 -4.59 -18.23
CA TYR A 44 -7.38 -5.04 -19.57
C TYR A 44 -7.50 -6.57 -19.70
N LEU A 45 -6.97 -7.33 -18.75
CA LEU A 45 -7.03 -8.79 -18.74
C LEU A 45 -8.46 -9.31 -18.70
N PHE A 46 -9.33 -8.78 -17.83
CA PHE A 46 -10.72 -9.22 -17.74
C PHE A 46 -11.52 -8.92 -19.01
N ILE A 47 -11.32 -7.75 -19.63
CA ILE A 47 -11.96 -7.44 -20.91
C ILE A 47 -11.49 -8.42 -22.00
N LYS A 48 -10.19 -8.70 -22.07
CA LYS A 48 -9.60 -9.60 -23.07
C LYS A 48 -10.08 -11.04 -22.92
N ILE A 49 -10.17 -11.54 -21.68
CA ILE A 49 -10.57 -12.93 -21.39
C ILE A 49 -12.07 -13.11 -21.61
N PHE A 50 -12.90 -12.22 -21.07
CA PHE A 50 -14.34 -12.45 -20.99
C PHE A 50 -15.16 -11.90 -22.16
N LYS A 51 -14.54 -11.13 -23.10
CA LYS A 51 -15.04 -10.63 -24.40
C LYS A 51 -16.44 -9.98 -24.47
N ASN A 52 -17.24 -10.01 -23.42
CA ASN A 52 -18.64 -9.64 -23.41
C ASN A 52 -18.84 -8.29 -22.67
N PHE A 53 -19.09 -7.25 -23.46
CA PHE A 53 -19.23 -5.86 -23.00
C PHE A 53 -20.48 -5.61 -22.14
N ALA A 54 -21.45 -6.53 -22.08
CA ALA A 54 -22.62 -6.37 -21.21
C ALA A 54 -22.28 -6.35 -19.70
N LYS A 55 -21.06 -6.78 -19.33
CA LYS A 55 -20.62 -6.91 -17.92
C LYS A 55 -19.56 -5.88 -17.49
N ILE A 56 -19.35 -4.77 -18.22
CA ILE A 56 -18.26 -3.80 -17.94
C ILE A 56 -18.24 -3.33 -16.46
N LYS A 57 -19.40 -2.97 -15.89
CA LYS A 57 -19.49 -2.55 -14.47
C LYS A 57 -18.97 -3.63 -13.52
N ARG A 58 -19.27 -4.91 -13.79
CA ARG A 58 -18.78 -6.04 -12.99
C ARG A 58 -17.28 -6.21 -13.14
N PHE A 59 -16.72 -5.99 -14.32
CA PHE A 59 -15.27 -6.05 -14.53
C PHE A 59 -14.53 -4.90 -13.84
N ILE A 60 -15.10 -3.70 -13.77
CA ILE A 60 -14.52 -2.60 -13.00
C ILE A 60 -14.45 -2.96 -11.52
N ILE A 61 -15.56 -3.43 -10.94
CA ILE A 61 -15.61 -3.85 -9.52
C ILE A 61 -14.61 -4.98 -9.26
N LEU A 62 -14.58 -6.00 -10.11
CA LEU A 62 -13.64 -7.11 -9.98
C LEU A 62 -12.17 -6.64 -10.08
N SER A 63 -11.89 -5.72 -11.01
CA SER A 63 -10.56 -5.12 -11.15
C SER A 63 -10.16 -4.36 -9.90
N LEU A 64 -11.07 -3.57 -9.30
CA LEU A 64 -10.81 -2.85 -8.06
C LEU A 64 -10.50 -3.81 -6.90
N ILE A 65 -11.29 -4.88 -6.74
CA ILE A 65 -11.07 -5.88 -5.69
C ILE A 65 -9.71 -6.55 -5.85
N VAL A 66 -9.41 -7.09 -7.04
CA VAL A 66 -8.16 -7.83 -7.27
C VAL A 66 -6.96 -6.88 -7.17
N SER A 67 -7.06 -5.64 -7.64
CA SER A 67 -5.99 -4.65 -7.50
C SER A 67 -5.72 -4.29 -6.06
N THR A 68 -6.76 -4.13 -5.24
CA THR A 68 -6.63 -3.89 -3.81
C THR A 68 -5.91 -5.04 -3.12
N LEU A 69 -6.27 -6.29 -3.43
CA LEU A 69 -5.61 -7.46 -2.87
C LEU A 69 -4.15 -7.55 -3.30
N THR A 70 -3.87 -7.45 -4.60
CA THR A 70 -2.51 -7.52 -5.15
C THR A 70 -1.62 -6.42 -4.59
N THR A 71 -2.11 -5.17 -4.61
CA THR A 71 -1.34 -4.03 -4.08
C THR A 71 -1.11 -4.17 -2.59
N SER A 72 -2.09 -4.63 -1.82
CA SER A 72 -1.93 -4.84 -0.38
C SER A 72 -0.85 -5.87 -0.08
N LEU A 73 -0.84 -7.00 -0.81
CA LEU A 73 0.18 -8.04 -0.64
C LEU A 73 1.56 -7.55 -1.07
N MET A 74 1.68 -6.91 -2.23
CA MET A 74 2.95 -6.35 -2.72
C MET A 74 3.51 -5.30 -1.76
N MET A 75 2.68 -4.37 -1.29
CA MET A 75 3.12 -3.35 -0.33
C MET A 75 3.46 -3.95 1.02
N THR A 76 2.77 -5.00 1.47
CA THR A 76 3.13 -5.72 2.70
C THR A 76 4.52 -6.35 2.58
N PHE A 77 4.81 -6.99 1.45
CA PHE A 77 6.12 -7.56 1.19
C PHE A 77 7.20 -6.49 1.09
N LEU A 78 6.95 -5.40 0.34
CA LEU A 78 7.87 -4.25 0.29
C LEU A 78 8.08 -3.60 1.66
N ASN A 79 7.04 -3.58 2.50
CA ASN A 79 7.16 -3.13 3.89
C ASN A 79 8.15 -3.99 4.67
N GLY A 80 8.05 -5.31 4.55
CA GLY A 80 8.95 -6.25 5.21
C GLY A 80 10.37 -6.27 4.64
N VAL A 81 10.54 -6.14 3.33
CA VAL A 81 11.87 -6.30 2.71
C VAL A 81 12.69 -5.02 2.67
N LEU A 82 12.05 -3.86 2.49
CA LEU A 82 12.76 -2.63 2.17
C LEU A 82 12.32 -1.44 3.04
N ILE A 83 11.01 -1.15 3.08
CA ILE A 83 10.53 0.11 3.66
C ILE A 83 10.78 0.14 5.17
N LEU A 84 10.48 -0.93 5.91
CA LEU A 84 10.76 -0.98 7.35
C LEU A 84 12.27 -0.92 7.65
N PRO A 85 13.16 -1.69 6.98
CA PRO A 85 14.61 -1.50 7.11
C PRO A 85 15.09 -0.07 6.85
N VAL A 86 14.55 0.62 5.84
CA VAL A 86 14.89 2.02 5.57
C VAL A 86 14.44 2.92 6.73
N TYR A 87 13.22 2.76 7.24
CA TYR A 87 12.76 3.51 8.41
C TYR A 87 13.65 3.25 9.64
N LEU A 88 14.00 1.99 9.92
CA LEU A 88 14.87 1.64 11.04
C LEU A 88 16.24 2.30 10.91
N LYS A 89 16.81 2.38 9.69
CA LYS A 89 18.05 3.13 9.45
C LYS A 89 17.87 4.63 9.70
N LEU A 90 16.78 5.22 9.20
CA LEU A 90 16.49 6.66 9.40
C LEU A 90 16.31 7.01 10.89
N PHE A 91 15.74 6.10 11.68
CA PHE A 91 15.64 6.21 13.15
C PHE A 91 16.91 5.80 13.90
N LYS A 92 18.02 5.51 13.19
CA LYS A 92 19.30 5.05 13.76
C LYS A 92 19.17 3.78 14.63
N ALA A 93 18.18 2.94 14.34
CA ALA A 93 17.99 1.65 15.00
C ALA A 93 18.91 0.56 14.40
N ILE A 94 19.31 0.72 13.13
CA ILE A 94 20.28 -0.15 12.45
C ILE A 94 21.31 0.70 11.70
N SER A 95 22.51 0.15 11.48
CA SER A 95 23.64 0.87 10.86
C SER A 95 23.54 1.00 9.34
N SER A 96 22.86 0.07 8.66
CA SER A 96 22.69 0.07 7.21
C SER A 96 21.33 -0.53 6.81
N VAL A 97 20.88 -0.29 5.58
CA VAL A 97 19.64 -0.89 5.07
C VAL A 97 19.93 -2.36 4.76
N SER A 98 19.76 -3.24 5.75
CA SER A 98 20.01 -4.66 5.64
C SER A 98 18.95 -5.44 6.41
N LEU A 99 18.29 -6.37 5.72
CA LEU A 99 17.29 -7.24 6.29
C LEU A 99 17.91 -8.26 7.28
N ASP A 100 19.16 -8.67 7.07
CA ASP A 100 19.92 -9.50 8.01
C ASP A 100 20.15 -8.79 9.35
N LEU A 101 20.47 -7.48 9.31
CA LEU A 101 20.60 -6.68 10.54
C LEU A 101 19.27 -6.55 11.28
N VAL A 102 18.17 -6.40 10.53
CA VAL A 102 16.83 -6.35 11.12
C VAL A 102 16.49 -7.66 11.80
N TYR A 103 16.79 -8.82 11.19
CA TYR A 103 16.55 -10.11 11.83
C TYR A 103 17.39 -10.31 13.08
N LYS A 104 18.69 -10.01 13.01
CA LYS A 104 19.61 -10.19 14.15
C LYS A 104 19.27 -9.28 15.34
N GLY A 105 18.75 -8.09 15.07
CA GLY A 105 18.36 -7.12 16.10
C GLY A 105 16.86 -7.06 16.38
N TRP A 106 16.06 -7.98 15.84
CA TRP A 106 14.60 -7.84 15.88
C TRP A 106 14.06 -7.81 17.31
N ASP A 107 14.59 -8.65 18.20
CA ASP A 107 14.15 -8.73 19.59
C ASP A 107 14.35 -7.40 20.34
N ASP A 108 15.51 -6.77 20.16
CA ASP A 108 15.80 -5.46 20.74
C ASP A 108 14.92 -4.36 20.12
N ILE A 109 14.67 -4.43 18.81
CA ILE A 109 13.82 -3.49 18.08
C ILE A 109 12.37 -3.61 18.56
N GLN A 110 11.79 -4.81 18.64
CA GLN A 110 10.40 -4.97 19.11
C GLN A 110 10.26 -4.52 20.56
N LYS A 111 11.25 -4.78 21.42
CA LYS A 111 11.23 -4.34 22.82
C LYS A 111 11.25 -2.82 22.92
N LYS A 112 12.13 -2.17 22.15
CA LYS A 112 12.29 -0.71 22.16
C LYS A 112 11.10 0.05 21.55
N PHE A 113 10.49 -0.49 20.49
CA PHE A 113 9.46 0.22 19.73
C PHE A 113 8.02 -0.22 20.06
N LEU A 114 7.81 -1.47 20.50
CA LEU A 114 6.49 -2.05 20.72
C LEU A 114 6.23 -2.45 22.17
N GLY A 115 7.27 -2.48 23.02
CA GLY A 115 7.14 -2.91 24.42
C GLY A 115 6.69 -4.37 24.57
N THR A 116 6.88 -5.20 23.54
CA THR A 116 6.48 -6.62 23.50
C THR A 116 7.61 -7.48 22.96
N GLU A 117 7.66 -8.76 23.35
CA GLU A 117 8.76 -9.68 22.97
C GLU A 117 8.30 -10.91 22.14
N ASN A 118 7.04 -10.97 21.71
CA ASN A 118 6.43 -12.24 21.29
C ASN A 118 6.16 -12.40 19.78
N PHE A 119 6.59 -11.49 18.91
CA PHE A 119 6.30 -11.61 17.48
C PHE A 119 7.55 -11.90 16.66
N SER A 120 7.50 -12.97 15.85
CA SER A 120 8.47 -13.09 14.76
C SER A 120 8.34 -11.90 13.80
N TYR A 121 9.44 -11.51 13.15
CA TYR A 121 9.45 -10.38 12.23
C TYR A 121 8.34 -10.45 11.18
N TRP A 122 8.20 -11.59 10.49
CA TRP A 122 7.18 -11.74 9.46
C TRP A 122 5.76 -11.80 10.03
N SER A 123 5.59 -12.38 11.23
CA SER A 123 4.31 -12.31 11.93
C SER A 123 3.90 -10.86 12.20
N PHE A 124 4.84 -10.01 12.63
CA PHE A 124 4.62 -8.57 12.80
C PHE A 124 4.31 -7.88 11.47
N ILE A 125 5.10 -8.15 10.42
CA ILE A 125 4.87 -7.54 9.11
C ILE A 125 3.47 -7.87 8.60
N PHE A 126 3.07 -9.14 8.65
CA PHE A 126 1.75 -9.55 8.16
C PHE A 126 0.62 -9.03 9.05
N SER A 127 0.76 -9.09 10.38
CA SER A 127 -0.30 -8.64 11.30
C SER A 127 -0.55 -7.13 11.22
N VAL A 128 0.48 -6.33 10.97
CA VAL A 128 0.34 -4.86 10.90
C VAL A 128 0.02 -4.41 9.47
N PHE A 129 0.81 -4.83 8.48
CA PHE A 129 0.75 -4.22 7.16
C PHE A 129 -0.36 -4.80 6.27
N ILE A 130 -0.79 -6.05 6.43
CA ILE A 130 -1.94 -6.58 5.67
C ILE A 130 -3.22 -5.79 5.98
N PRO A 131 -3.71 -5.73 7.23
CA PRO A 131 -4.97 -5.03 7.51
C PRO A 131 -4.85 -3.54 7.22
N PHE A 132 -3.69 -2.94 7.51
CA PHE A 132 -3.43 -1.54 7.20
C PHE A 132 -3.53 -1.25 5.69
N ASN A 133 -2.81 -2.02 4.86
CA ASN A 133 -2.80 -1.80 3.42
C ASN A 133 -4.17 -2.10 2.82
N LEU A 134 -4.82 -3.18 3.26
CA LEU A 134 -6.15 -3.56 2.78
C LEU A 134 -7.18 -2.47 3.05
N ALA A 135 -7.20 -1.92 4.27
CA ALA A 135 -8.08 -0.81 4.61
C ALA A 135 -7.79 0.44 3.77
N ASN A 136 -6.51 0.78 3.57
CA ASN A 136 -6.12 1.96 2.82
C ASN A 136 -6.53 1.87 1.34
N PHE A 137 -6.25 0.73 0.69
CA PHE A 137 -6.60 0.54 -0.72
C PHE A 137 -8.08 0.26 -0.94
N ALA A 138 -8.79 -0.36 0.02
CA ALA A 138 -10.24 -0.48 -0.04
C ALA A 138 -10.92 0.90 -0.04
N ILE A 139 -10.49 1.81 0.85
CA ILE A 139 -10.98 3.20 0.85
C ILE A 139 -10.65 3.87 -0.49
N GLN A 140 -9.44 3.70 -1.00
CA GLN A 140 -9.04 4.26 -2.30
C GLN A 140 -9.89 3.70 -3.46
N SER A 141 -10.22 2.41 -3.46
CA SER A 141 -11.12 1.80 -4.43
C SER A 141 -12.54 2.37 -4.36
N ILE A 142 -13.08 2.55 -3.16
CA ILE A 142 -14.42 3.12 -2.95
C ILE A 142 -14.47 4.55 -3.50
N LEU A 143 -13.45 5.37 -3.22
CA LEU A 143 -13.36 6.75 -3.71
C LEU A 143 -13.10 6.84 -5.21
N ALA A 144 -12.36 5.88 -5.78
CA ALA A 144 -12.07 5.86 -7.21
C ALA A 144 -13.25 5.37 -8.06
N PHE A 145 -14.15 4.55 -7.51
CA PHE A 145 -15.25 3.94 -8.25
C PHE A 145 -16.17 4.97 -8.94
N PRO A 146 -16.66 6.04 -8.27
CA PRO A 146 -17.46 7.08 -8.93
C PRO A 146 -16.72 7.77 -10.08
N ILE A 147 -15.43 8.05 -9.90
CA ILE A 147 -14.60 8.70 -10.92
C ILE A 147 -14.53 7.83 -12.17
N TYR A 148 -14.31 6.52 -12.00
CA TYR A 148 -14.28 5.59 -13.12
C TYR A 148 -15.63 5.47 -13.84
N MET A 149 -16.74 5.47 -13.10
CA MET A 149 -18.09 5.45 -13.68
C MET A 149 -18.36 6.70 -14.53
N ILE A 150 -17.94 7.88 -14.05
CA ILE A 150 -18.07 9.14 -14.79
C ILE A 150 -17.23 9.10 -16.08
N ILE A 151 -15.96 8.70 -15.98
CA ILE A 151 -15.07 8.58 -17.15
C ILE A 151 -15.65 7.62 -18.18
N GLU A 152 -16.17 6.46 -17.76
CA GLU A 152 -16.78 5.48 -18.66
C GLU A 152 -18.02 6.05 -19.37
N HIS A 153 -18.87 6.79 -18.64
CA HIS A 153 -20.06 7.42 -19.20
C HIS A 153 -19.70 8.42 -20.30
N PHE A 154 -18.74 9.32 -20.04
CA PHE A 154 -18.29 10.28 -21.05
C PHE A 154 -17.58 9.62 -22.24
N HIS A 155 -16.83 8.55 -22.01
CA HIS A 155 -16.14 7.84 -23.10
C HIS A 155 -17.12 7.14 -24.05
N LYS A 156 -18.19 6.51 -23.51
CA LYS A 156 -19.25 5.90 -24.33
C LYS A 156 -20.00 6.89 -25.20
N ASN A 157 -20.29 8.08 -24.66
CA ASN A 157 -20.97 9.14 -25.43
C ASN A 157 -20.10 9.69 -26.56
N LYS A 158 -18.77 9.62 -26.43
CA LYS A 158 -17.83 10.09 -27.46
C LYS A 158 -17.67 9.14 -28.64
N THR A 159 -17.94 7.85 -28.45
CA THR A 159 -17.95 6.83 -29.52
C THR A 159 -19.28 6.74 -30.28
N LEU A 160 -20.33 7.43 -29.80
CA LEU A 160 -21.67 7.42 -30.39
C LEU A 160 -22.00 8.69 -31.20
N ASN A 161 -21.11 9.69 -31.19
CA ASN A 161 -21.13 10.88 -32.02
C ASN A 161 -20.01 10.80 -33.07
#